data_AF-A0A5N4BZ51-F1
#
_entry.id   AF-A0A5N4BZ51-F1
#
_cell.length_a   1.000
_cell.length_b   1.000
_cell.length_c   1.000
_cell.angle_alpha   90.00
_cell.angle_beta   90.00
_cell.angle_gamma   90.00
#
_symmetry.space_group_name_H-M   'P 1'
#
loop_
_entity.id
_entity.type
_entity.pdbx_description
1 polymer ?
#
loop_
_entity_poly.entity_id
_entity_poly.type
_entity_poly.pdbx_seq_one_letter_code
_entity_poly.pdbx_strand_id
1 'polypeptide(L)'
;MSFVLFIFKPGVTVLKLKSPPVNSLSLELLTELVISLEKLEHDKTFQGILLTSDCPGVFSAGLDLTELCGKNPAHYAEFWKAMQEMWLRLYLSNLVLIAAINDQVLSTVLSVMAQWMAIPDHTRQLTKNMMQKPTADHLLKQRDTDIQYIVSVISRDSIQKSLKTYLEKLK
;
A
#
# COMPACT_ATOMS: atom_id res chain seq x y z
N MET A 1 -11.11 -11.94 3.02
CA MET A 1 -9.82 -11.88 3.73
C MET A 1 -8.73 -11.93 2.67
N SER A 2 -8.25 -10.76 2.27
CA SER A 2 -7.36 -10.59 1.10
C SER A 2 -5.88 -10.78 1.42
N PHE A 3 -5.59 -11.36 2.58
CA PHE A 3 -4.23 -11.51 3.10
C PHE A 3 -4.00 -12.89 3.67
N VAL A 4 -2.77 -13.35 3.50
CA VAL A 4 -2.25 -14.49 4.26
C VAL A 4 -1.04 -14.02 5.05
N LEU A 5 -1.10 -14.20 6.36
CA LEU A 5 -0.07 -13.79 7.32
C LEU A 5 0.64 -15.03 7.87
N PHE A 6 1.96 -15.03 7.83
CA PHE A 6 2.77 -16.06 8.47
C PHE A 6 3.97 -15.44 9.16
N ILE A 7 4.28 -15.91 10.37
CA ILE A 7 5.51 -15.56 11.06
C ILE A 7 6.67 -16.20 10.29
N PHE A 8 7.61 -15.36 9.84
CA PHE A 8 8.77 -15.83 9.10
C PHE A 8 9.91 -16.22 10.04
N LYS A 9 10.25 -15.32 10.95
CA LYS A 9 11.25 -15.49 12.02
C LYS A 9 10.87 -14.56 13.19
N PRO A 10 11.46 -14.72 14.38
CA PRO A 10 11.22 -13.79 15.48
C PRO A 10 11.41 -12.34 15.03
N GLY A 11 10.44 -11.47 15.30
CA GLY A 11 10.49 -10.07 14.89
C GLY A 11 10.01 -9.75 13.47
N VAL A 12 9.80 -10.74 12.59
CA VAL A 12 9.46 -10.48 11.17
C VAL A 12 8.30 -11.36 10.70
N THR A 13 7.32 -10.73 10.07
CA THR A 13 6.16 -11.40 9.46
C THR A 13 6.15 -11.24 7.94
N VAL A 14 5.51 -12.18 7.23
CA VAL A 14 5.19 -12.05 5.81
C VAL A 14 3.72 -11.68 5.66
N LEU A 15 3.47 -10.60 4.93
CA LEU A 15 2.14 -10.16 4.52
C LEU A 15 2.00 -10.42 3.01
N LYS A 16 1.17 -11.39 2.64
CA LYS A 16 0.92 -11.74 1.25
C LYS A 16 -0.38 -11.12 0.74
N LEU A 17 -0.33 -10.33 -0.32
CA LEU A 17 -1.49 -9.85 -1.06
C LEU A 17 -2.19 -11.02 -1.76
N LYS A 18 -3.49 -11.17 -1.54
CA LYS A 18 -4.32 -12.24 -2.09
C LYS A 18 -5.69 -11.71 -2.50
N SER A 19 -5.69 -10.86 -3.51
CA SER A 19 -6.88 -10.36 -4.19
C SER A 19 -6.79 -10.72 -5.68
N PRO A 20 -7.06 -12.00 -6.05
CA PRO A 20 -6.96 -12.44 -7.43
C PRO A 20 -7.94 -11.67 -8.34
N PRO A 21 -7.63 -11.54 -9.64
CA PRO A 21 -6.53 -12.21 -10.34
C PRO A 21 -5.17 -11.49 -10.23
N VAL A 22 -5.15 -10.20 -9.92
CA VAL A 22 -3.95 -9.34 -10.11
C VAL A 22 -3.66 -8.39 -8.95
N ASN A 23 -4.22 -8.62 -7.77
CA ASN A 23 -4.11 -7.75 -6.59
C ASN A 23 -4.40 -6.27 -6.91
N SER A 24 -5.49 -6.01 -7.63
CA SER A 24 -5.97 -4.63 -7.83
C SER A 24 -6.24 -3.98 -6.48
N LEU A 25 -5.79 -2.74 -6.32
CA LEU A 25 -5.97 -1.95 -5.10
C LEU A 25 -7.40 -1.40 -5.06
N SER A 26 -8.35 -2.27 -4.75
CA SER A 26 -9.74 -1.91 -4.44
C SER A 26 -9.83 -1.17 -3.10
N LEU A 27 -10.96 -0.52 -2.84
CA LEU A 27 -11.20 0.13 -1.54
C LEU A 27 -11.03 -0.87 -0.39
N GLU A 28 -11.59 -2.07 -0.53
CA GLU A 28 -11.48 -3.16 0.45
C GLU A 28 -10.02 -3.55 0.72
N LEU A 29 -9.22 -3.78 -0.33
CA LEU A 29 -7.83 -4.20 -0.17
C LEU A 29 -6.98 -3.11 0.50
N LEU A 30 -7.21 -1.84 0.14
CA LEU A 30 -6.54 -0.69 0.75
C LEU A 30 -6.84 -0.60 2.25
N THR A 31 -8.12 -0.69 2.62
CA THR A 31 -8.54 -0.62 4.02
C THR A 31 -8.03 -1.81 4.83
N GLU A 32 -8.12 -3.03 4.30
CA GLU A 32 -7.59 -4.22 4.97
C GLU A 32 -6.05 -4.14 5.13
N LEU A 33 -5.31 -3.60 4.16
CA LEU A 33 -3.87 -3.40 4.26
C LEU A 33 -3.51 -2.40 5.38
N VAL A 34 -4.20 -1.26 5.44
CA VAL A 34 -4.02 -0.26 6.51
C VAL A 34 -4.24 -0.88 7.88
N ILE A 35 -5.37 -1.58 8.07
CA ILE A 35 -5.69 -2.25 9.35
C ILE A 35 -4.63 -3.30 9.71
N SER A 36 -4.12 -4.03 8.72
CA SER A 36 -3.08 -5.04 8.94
C SER A 36 -1.76 -4.41 9.37
N LEU A 37 -1.35 -3.32 8.73
CA LEU A 37 -0.16 -2.56 9.12
C LEU A 37 -0.30 -2.00 10.53
N GLU A 38 -1.44 -1.37 10.85
CA GLU A 38 -1.69 -0.83 12.19
C GLU A 38 -1.57 -1.92 13.27
N LYS A 39 -2.19 -3.08 13.06
CA LYS A 39 -2.10 -4.20 14.00
C LYS A 39 -0.65 -4.64 14.22
N LEU A 40 0.12 -4.77 13.15
CA LEU A 40 1.52 -5.18 13.21
C LEU A 40 2.43 -4.12 13.85
N GLU A 41 2.11 -2.83 13.72
CA GLU A 41 2.86 -1.75 14.36
C GLU A 41 2.61 -1.64 15.87
N HIS A 42 1.40 -1.97 16.31
CA HIS A 42 1.04 -1.98 17.73
C HIS A 42 1.61 -3.19 18.45
N ASP A 43 1.76 -4.31 17.75
CA ASP A 43 2.37 -5.52 18.28
C ASP A 43 3.89 -5.41 18.34
N LYS A 44 4.41 -5.20 19.57
CA LYS A 44 5.86 -5.04 19.84
C LYS A 44 6.68 -6.29 19.57
N THR A 45 6.05 -7.42 19.27
CA THR A 45 6.76 -8.63 18.82
C THR A 45 7.24 -8.49 17.38
N PHE A 46 6.69 -7.57 16.58
CA PHE A 46 7.09 -7.34 15.19
C PHE A 46 7.88 -6.04 15.03
N GLN A 47 8.91 -6.12 14.20
CA GLN A 47 9.83 -5.03 13.87
C GLN A 47 10.03 -4.92 12.34
N GLY A 48 9.63 -5.95 11.58
CA GLY A 48 9.69 -5.94 10.13
C GLY A 48 8.56 -6.71 9.45
N ILE A 49 8.21 -6.27 8.25
CA ILE A 49 7.24 -6.91 7.36
C ILE A 49 7.90 -7.16 6.01
N LEU A 50 7.74 -8.39 5.53
CA LEU A 50 7.94 -8.74 4.13
C LEU A 50 6.59 -8.67 3.41
N LEU A 51 6.44 -7.71 2.50
CA LEU A 51 5.26 -7.58 1.64
C LEU A 51 5.49 -8.36 0.34
N THR A 52 4.61 -9.29 -0.01
CA THR A 52 4.70 -10.05 -1.27
C THR A 52 3.32 -10.44 -1.77
N SER A 53 3.23 -11.25 -2.82
CA SER A 53 1.97 -11.68 -3.43
C SER A 53 1.77 -13.19 -3.26
N ASP A 54 0.52 -13.60 -3.10
CA ASP A 54 0.07 -14.99 -3.24
C ASP A 54 -0.51 -15.25 -4.65
N CYS A 55 -0.61 -14.22 -5.49
CA CYS A 55 -1.04 -14.33 -6.88
C CYS A 55 0.19 -14.56 -7.79
N PRO A 56 0.31 -15.72 -8.48
CA PRO A 56 1.47 -16.03 -9.30
C PRO A 56 1.73 -14.99 -10.40
N GLY A 57 2.99 -14.57 -10.53
CA GLY A 57 3.44 -13.67 -11.60
C GLY A 57 3.01 -12.21 -11.47
N VAL A 58 2.23 -11.85 -10.45
CA VAL A 58 1.72 -10.48 -10.27
C VAL A 58 1.85 -10.05 -8.82
N PHE A 59 2.57 -8.96 -8.58
CA PHE A 59 2.58 -8.31 -7.27
C PHE A 59 1.30 -7.51 -7.03
N SER A 60 1.01 -6.54 -7.91
CA SER A 60 -0.24 -5.78 -7.98
C SER A 60 -0.36 -5.11 -9.34
N ALA A 61 -1.58 -5.05 -9.89
CA ALA A 61 -1.90 -4.26 -11.08
C ALA A 61 -2.09 -2.76 -10.79
N GLY A 62 -1.96 -2.32 -9.53
CA GLY A 62 -2.16 -0.94 -9.13
C GLY A 62 -3.62 -0.62 -8.82
N LEU A 63 -4.02 0.64 -9.03
CA LEU A 63 -5.37 1.12 -8.73
C LEU A 63 -6.45 0.27 -9.40
N ASP A 64 -7.48 -0.11 -8.64
CA ASP A 64 -8.68 -0.69 -9.24
C ASP A 64 -9.45 0.41 -9.99
N LEU A 65 -9.34 0.42 -11.31
CA LEU A 65 -9.99 1.42 -12.16
C LEU A 65 -11.52 1.33 -12.13
N THR A 66 -12.09 0.21 -11.65
CA THR A 66 -13.55 0.10 -11.45
C THR A 66 -14.03 0.98 -10.28
N GLU A 67 -13.15 1.35 -9.35
CA GLU A 67 -13.41 2.31 -8.27
C GLU A 67 -13.42 3.75 -8.77
N LEU A 68 -12.82 4.00 -9.95
CA LEU A 68 -12.67 5.33 -10.56
C LEU A 68 -13.59 5.55 -11.77
N CYS A 69 -14.33 4.53 -12.21
CA CYS A 69 -15.15 4.57 -13.41
C CYS A 69 -16.63 4.37 -13.11
N GLY A 70 -17.47 5.32 -13.50
CA GLY A 70 -18.93 5.25 -13.38
C GLY A 70 -19.47 5.31 -11.95
N LYS A 71 -18.66 5.75 -10.98
CA LYS A 71 -19.09 5.98 -9.59
C LYS A 71 -19.46 7.45 -9.37
N ASN A 72 -19.97 7.76 -8.19
CA ASN A 72 -20.30 9.13 -7.80
C ASN A 72 -19.09 9.84 -7.16
N PRO A 73 -19.10 11.19 -7.07
CA PRO A 73 -18.00 11.96 -6.49
C PRO A 73 -17.64 11.61 -5.03
N ALA A 74 -18.61 11.19 -4.22
CA ALA A 74 -18.36 10.81 -2.83
C ALA A 74 -17.54 9.51 -2.75
N HIS A 75 -17.84 8.54 -3.62
CA HIS A 75 -17.07 7.31 -3.77
C HIS A 75 -15.62 7.59 -4.19
N TYR A 76 -15.41 8.48 -5.17
CA TYR A 76 -14.06 8.86 -5.58
C TYR A 76 -13.25 9.50 -4.44
N ALA A 77 -13.90 10.34 -3.63
CA ALA A 77 -13.27 10.96 -2.48
C ALA A 77 -12.89 9.91 -1.41
N GLU A 78 -13.78 8.97 -1.11
CA GLU A 78 -13.53 7.87 -0.17
C GLU A 78 -12.37 6.99 -0.64
N PHE A 79 -12.40 6.57 -1.90
CA PHE A 79 -11.34 5.76 -2.50
C PHE A 79 -9.98 6.47 -2.48
N TRP A 80 -9.93 7.75 -2.84
CA TRP A 80 -8.68 8.49 -2.82
C TRP A 80 -8.15 8.72 -1.40
N LYS A 81 -9.06 8.95 -0.43
CA LYS A 81 -8.69 9.04 0.98
C LYS A 81 -8.06 7.75 1.48
N ALA A 82 -8.62 6.59 1.11
CA ALA A 82 -8.06 5.27 1.45
C ALA A 82 -6.69 5.04 0.79
N MET A 83 -6.51 5.44 -0.47
CA MET A 83 -5.22 5.41 -1.17
C MET A 83 -4.15 6.24 -0.46
N GLN A 84 -4.45 7.49 -0.11
CA GLN A 84 -3.54 8.36 0.63
C GLN A 84 -3.23 7.83 2.03
N GLU A 85 -4.22 7.24 2.71
CA GLU A 85 -4.02 6.63 4.03
C GLU A 85 -3.04 5.45 3.94
N MET A 86 -3.26 4.55 2.99
CA MET A 86 -2.35 3.42 2.72
C MET A 86 -0.93 3.91 2.43
N TRP A 87 -0.78 4.91 1.57
CA TRP A 87 0.53 5.50 1.25
C TRP A 87 1.21 6.07 2.50
N LEU A 88 0.49 6.88 3.28
CA LEU A 88 1.02 7.48 4.52
C LEU A 88 1.48 6.42 5.51
N ARG A 89 0.69 5.35 5.69
CA ARG A 89 1.00 4.25 6.62
C ARG A 89 2.23 3.48 6.20
N LEU A 90 2.32 3.05 4.94
CA LEU A 90 3.53 2.39 4.44
C LEU A 90 4.76 3.30 4.55
N TYR A 91 4.60 4.55 4.09
CA TYR A 91 5.71 5.49 4.02
C TYR A 91 6.26 5.76 5.41
N LEU A 92 5.42 6.17 6.36
CA LEU A 92 5.82 6.54 7.72
C LEU A 92 5.94 5.38 8.71
N SER A 93 5.74 4.12 8.29
CA SER A 93 5.72 3.00 9.22
C SER A 93 7.00 2.90 10.06
N ASN A 94 6.87 2.56 11.34
CA ASN A 94 8.02 2.33 12.22
C ASN A 94 8.70 0.97 11.95
N LEU A 95 8.02 0.07 11.25
CA LEU A 95 8.53 -1.25 10.88
C LEU A 95 9.52 -1.15 9.69
N VAL A 96 10.42 -2.12 9.60
CA VAL A 96 11.19 -2.38 8.38
C VAL A 96 10.23 -2.99 7.36
N LEU A 97 9.92 -2.26 6.28
CA LEU A 97 9.09 -2.77 5.19
C LEU A 97 9.97 -3.12 4.00
N ILE A 98 9.91 -4.35 3.52
CA ILE A 98 10.57 -4.77 2.28
C ILE A 98 9.55 -5.46 1.38
N ALA A 99 9.47 -5.06 0.12
CA ALA A 99 8.63 -5.70 -0.88
C ALA A 99 9.43 -6.74 -1.68
N ALA A 100 8.98 -8.00 -1.68
CA ALA A 100 9.41 -9.02 -2.64
C ALA A 100 8.45 -9.02 -3.83
N ILE A 101 8.82 -8.25 -4.86
CA ILE A 101 7.98 -7.98 -6.05
C ILE A 101 7.91 -9.20 -6.99
N ASN A 102 8.94 -10.05 -6.99
CA ASN A 102 8.93 -11.31 -7.71
C ASN A 102 9.40 -12.45 -6.78
N ASP A 103 9.00 -13.68 -7.09
CA ASP A 103 9.30 -14.83 -6.24
C ASP A 103 10.81 -15.15 -6.20
N GLN A 104 11.53 -14.75 -7.25
CA GLN A 104 12.97 -15.03 -7.41
C GLN A 104 13.85 -14.20 -6.48
N VAL A 105 13.36 -13.06 -5.95
CA VAL A 105 14.15 -12.21 -5.03
C VAL A 105 13.96 -12.54 -3.56
N LEU A 106 13.14 -13.55 -3.23
CA LEU A 106 12.80 -13.84 -1.83
C LEU A 106 14.05 -14.05 -0.96
N SER A 107 15.02 -14.85 -1.41
CA SER A 107 16.27 -15.10 -0.67
C SER A 107 17.09 -13.83 -0.43
N THR A 108 17.20 -12.96 -1.43
CA THR A 108 17.89 -11.66 -1.32
C THR A 108 17.20 -10.75 -0.31
N VAL A 109 15.86 -10.68 -0.37
CA VAL A 109 15.06 -9.87 0.55
C VAL A 109 15.26 -10.32 2.00
N LEU A 110 15.42 -11.62 2.24
CA LEU A 110 15.70 -12.15 3.58
C LEU A 110 17.07 -11.71 4.12
N SER A 111 18.10 -11.71 3.27
CA SER A 111 19.43 -11.22 3.65
C SER A 111 19.39 -9.73 3.97
N VAL A 112 18.73 -8.93 3.13
CA VAL A 112 18.54 -7.49 3.35
C VAL A 112 17.74 -7.23 4.64
N MET A 113 16.67 -7.99 4.89
CA MET A 113 15.91 -7.89 6.14
C MET A 113 16.80 -8.14 7.36
N ALA A 114 17.69 -9.14 7.33
CA ALA A 114 18.61 -9.39 8.44
C ALA A 114 19.55 -8.20 8.70
N GLN A 115 20.03 -7.54 7.65
CA GLN A 115 20.88 -6.34 7.78
C GLN A 115 20.11 -5.17 8.41
N TRP A 116 18.87 -4.92 7.97
CA TRP A 116 18.03 -3.87 8.56
C TRP A 116 17.67 -4.12 10.03
N MET A 117 17.46 -5.39 10.39
CA MET A 117 17.12 -5.80 11.76
C MET A 117 18.32 -5.75 12.72
N ALA A 118 19.55 -5.68 12.20
CA ALA A 118 20.76 -5.50 13.01
C ALA A 118 20.96 -4.05 13.50
N ILE A 119 20.26 -3.08 12.90
CA ILE A 119 20.30 -1.67 13.28
C ILE A 119 19.38 -1.46 14.50
N PRO A 120 19.83 -0.75 15.56
CA PRO A 120 18.97 -0.42 16.70
C PRO A 120 17.64 0.21 16.26
N ASP A 121 16.53 -0.37 16.71
CA ASP A 121 15.17 -0.07 16.24
C ASP A 121 14.83 1.42 16.36
N HIS A 122 15.04 2.01 17.53
CA HIS A 122 14.74 3.42 17.78
C HIS A 122 15.54 4.36 16.88
N THR A 123 16.83 4.09 16.68
CA THR A 123 17.69 4.90 15.81
C THR A 123 17.22 4.83 14.36
N ARG A 124 16.89 3.63 13.87
CA ARG A 124 16.35 3.43 12.52
C ARG A 124 15.04 4.21 12.31
N GLN A 125 14.13 4.15 13.28
CA GLN A 125 12.85 4.86 13.21
C GLN A 125 13.04 6.38 13.15
N LEU A 126 13.90 6.94 14.02
CA LEU A 126 14.20 8.38 14.03
C LEU A 126 14.81 8.84 12.70
N THR A 127 15.79 8.11 12.18
CA THR A 127 16.41 8.44 10.88
C THR A 127 15.38 8.36 9.75
N LYS A 128 14.55 7.31 9.71
CA LYS A 128 13.48 7.18 8.71
C LYS A 128 12.51 8.37 8.77
N ASN A 129 12.04 8.71 9.98
CA ASN A 129 11.12 9.82 10.18
C ASN A 129 11.73 11.16 9.77
N MET A 130 12.99 11.43 10.15
CA MET A 130 13.70 12.65 9.78
C MET A 130 13.75 12.87 8.26
N MET A 131 13.93 11.79 7.48
CA MET A 131 14.00 11.87 6.02
C MET A 131 12.62 12.01 5.35
N GLN A 132 11.59 11.40 5.92
CA GLN A 132 10.29 11.21 5.27
C GLN A 132 9.22 12.19 5.74
N LYS A 133 9.34 12.71 6.96
CA LYS A 133 8.35 13.59 7.57
C LYS A 133 8.03 14.83 6.73
N PRO A 134 9.00 15.56 6.13
CA PRO A 134 8.68 16.71 5.30
C PRO A 134 7.76 16.39 4.12
N THR A 135 7.98 15.24 3.46
CA THR A 135 7.17 14.79 2.33
C THR A 135 5.77 14.37 2.78
N ALA A 136 5.65 13.65 3.91
CA ALA A 136 4.34 13.27 4.43
C ALA A 136 3.55 14.49 4.94
N ASP A 137 4.20 15.42 5.63
CA ASP A 137 3.58 16.66 6.11
C ASP A 137 3.08 17.52 4.93
N HIS A 138 3.78 17.51 3.80
CA HIS A 138 3.31 18.18 2.58
C HIS A 138 1.99 17.60 2.08
N LEU A 139 1.86 16.27 1.98
CA LEU A 139 0.59 15.62 1.62
C LEU A 139 -0.50 15.93 2.64
N LEU A 140 -0.21 15.79 3.94
CA LEU A 140 -1.16 16.04 5.02
C LEU A 140 -1.70 17.47 5.00
N LYS A 141 -0.85 18.46 4.72
CA LYS A 141 -1.22 19.88 4.67
C LYS A 141 -2.22 20.19 3.55
N GLN A 142 -2.15 19.46 2.44
CA GLN A 142 -3.00 19.69 1.26
C GLN A 142 -3.99 18.55 0.98
N ARG A 143 -4.19 17.65 1.94
CA ARG A 143 -4.92 16.38 1.74
C ARG A 143 -6.32 16.60 1.17
N ASP A 144 -7.08 17.51 1.77
CA ASP A 144 -8.45 17.80 1.33
C ASP A 144 -8.49 18.47 -0.05
N THR A 145 -7.54 19.37 -0.32
CA THR A 145 -7.40 20.02 -1.64
C THR A 145 -7.04 19.00 -2.72
N ASP A 146 -6.13 18.06 -2.42
CA ASP A 146 -5.74 16.98 -3.34
C ASP A 146 -6.92 16.04 -3.63
N ILE A 147 -7.71 15.70 -2.60
CA ILE A 147 -8.94 14.91 -2.76
C ILE A 147 -9.96 15.66 -3.65
N GLN A 148 -10.21 16.94 -3.39
CA GLN A 148 -11.13 17.73 -4.21
C GLN A 148 -10.63 17.83 -5.67
N TYR A 149 -9.31 18.03 -5.85
CA TYR A 149 -8.70 18.09 -7.17
C TYR A 149 -8.88 16.78 -7.94
N ILE A 150 -8.54 15.64 -7.35
CA ILE A 150 -8.67 14.35 -8.05
C ILE A 150 -10.14 14.03 -8.38
N VAL A 151 -11.07 14.33 -7.47
CA VAL A 151 -12.51 14.14 -7.69
C VAL A 151 -12.96 14.99 -8.87
N SER A 152 -12.50 16.25 -8.95
CA SER A 152 -12.81 17.14 -10.06
C SER A 152 -12.27 16.62 -11.40
N VAL A 153 -11.07 16.02 -11.41
CA VAL A 153 -10.42 15.50 -12.62
C VAL A 153 -11.11 14.22 -13.08
N ILE A 154 -11.31 13.26 -12.18
CA ILE A 154 -11.89 11.95 -12.50
C ILE A 154 -13.36 12.09 -12.91
N SER A 155 -14.08 13.07 -12.38
CA SER A 155 -15.48 13.32 -12.74
C SER A 155 -15.67 13.92 -14.14
N ARG A 156 -14.60 14.28 -14.86
CA ARG A 156 -14.73 14.83 -16.22
C ARG A 156 -15.15 13.74 -17.21
N ASP A 157 -16.12 14.05 -18.07
CA ASP A 157 -16.62 13.11 -19.10
C ASP A 157 -15.52 12.52 -19.98
N SER A 158 -14.51 13.32 -20.35
CA SER A 158 -13.38 12.85 -21.15
C SER A 158 -12.52 11.82 -20.41
N ILE A 159 -12.34 11.99 -19.09
CA ILE A 159 -11.60 11.06 -18.24
C ILE A 159 -12.43 9.79 -18.03
N GLN A 160 -13.72 9.92 -17.73
CA GLN A 160 -14.63 8.77 -17.61
C GLN A 160 -14.70 7.94 -18.89
N LYS A 161 -14.78 8.59 -20.06
CA LYS A 161 -14.73 7.91 -21.36
C LYS A 161 -13.41 7.17 -21.57
N SER A 162 -12.30 7.79 -21.17
CA SER A 162 -10.96 7.19 -21.28
C SER A 162 -10.80 5.97 -20.37
N LEU A 163 -11.25 6.08 -19.10
CA LEU A 163 -11.26 4.98 -18.13
C LEU A 163 -12.11 3.81 -18.62
N LYS A 164 -13.32 4.10 -19.12
CA LYS A 164 -14.20 3.08 -19.69
C LYS A 164 -13.56 2.36 -20.89
N THR A 165 -12.97 3.12 -21.81
CA THR A 165 -12.28 2.56 -22.98
C THR A 165 -11.10 1.67 -22.57
N TYR A 166 -10.34 2.08 -21.56
CA TYR A 166 -9.21 1.29 -21.05
C TYR A 166 -9.69 0.01 -20.37
N LEU A 167 -10.72 0.09 -19.51
CA LEU A 167 -11.34 -1.08 -18.89
C LEU A 167 -11.90 -2.08 -19.91
N GLU A 168 -12.49 -1.60 -21.01
CA GLU A 168 -12.96 -2.46 -22.11
C GLU A 168 -11.82 -3.19 -22.83
N LYS A 169 -10.61 -2.60 -22.89
CA LYS A 169 -9.41 -3.23 -23.47
C LYS A 169 -8.73 -4.25 -22.55
N LEU A 170 -9.02 -4.21 -21.26
CA LEU A 170 -8.46 -5.15 -20.27
C LEU A 170 -9.28 -6.44 -20.13
N LYS A 171 -10.50 -6.45 -20.66
CA LYS A 171 -11.37 -7.64 -20.73
C LYS A 171 -10.95 -8.53 -21.90
#